data_AF-A0A919ETN0-F1
#
_entry.id   AF-A0A919ETN0-F1
#
_cell.length_a   1.000
_cell.length_b   1.000
_cell.length_c   1.000
_cell.angle_alpha   90.00
_cell.angle_beta   90.00
_cell.angle_gamma   90.00
#
_symmetry.space_group_name_H-M   'P 1'
#
loop_
_entity.id
_entity.type
_entity.pdbx_description
1 polymer ?
#
loop_
_entity_poly.entity_id
_entity_poly.type
_entity_poly.pdbx_seq_one_letter_code
_entity_poly.pdbx_strand_id
1 'polypeptide(L)' 'MDDDPTWGELLLGFVLMMGIPVAVVGGAIYGLVGLILWATAPERRWRRRRAHEGAPEDAAQGRG' A
#
# COMPACT_ATOMS: atom_id res chain seq x y z
N MET A 1 -11.94 5.66 -47.92
CA MET A 1 -10.88 4.65 -47.93
C MET A 1 -10.72 4.28 -46.49
N ASP A 2 -11.39 3.21 -46.07
CA ASP A 2 -11.09 2.60 -44.79
C ASP A 2 -9.76 1.90 -45.00
N ASP A 3 -8.69 2.57 -44.59
CA ASP A 3 -7.36 1.97 -44.61
C ASP A 3 -7.39 0.79 -43.64
N ASP A 4 -7.15 -0.42 -44.15
CA ASP A 4 -7.15 -1.63 -43.33
C ASP A 4 -6.08 -1.49 -42.22
N PRO A 5 -6.46 -1.75 -40.96
CA PRO A 5 -5.53 -1.57 -39.84
C PRO A 5 -4.34 -2.50 -40.00
N THR A 6 -3.16 -1.91 -39.84
CA THR A 6 -1.90 -2.65 -39.95
C THR A 6 -1.74 -3.60 -38.77
N TRP A 7 -0.93 -4.66 -38.94
CA TRP A 7 -0.58 -5.58 -37.85
C TRP A 7 0.00 -4.88 -36.62
N GLY A 8 0.73 -3.77 -36.82
CA GLY A 8 1.28 -2.96 -35.74
C GLY A 8 0.20 -2.23 -34.93
N GLU A 9 -0.81 -1.68 -35.60
CA GLU A 9 -1.94 -1.02 -34.95
C GLU A 9 -2.81 -2.01 -34.16
N LEU A 10 -2.99 -3.22 -34.69
CA LEU A 10 -3.69 -4.30 -33.99
C LEU A 10 -2.95 -4.72 -32.72
N LEU A 11 -1.62 -4.90 -32.79
CA LEU A 11 -0.80 -5.23 -31.62
C LEU A 11 -0.81 -4.09 -30.59
N LEU A 12 -0.70 -2.85 -31.04
CA LEU A 12 -0.75 -1.67 -30.17
C LEU A 12 -2.11 -1.58 -29.45
N GLY A 13 -3.20 -1.77 -30.18
CA GLY A 13 -4.55 -1.82 -29.63
C GLY A 13 -4.69 -2.93 -28.58
N PHE A 14 -4.17 -4.12 -28.85
CA PHE A 14 -4.16 -5.23 -27.91
C PHE A 14 -3.36 -4.92 -26.63
N VAL A 15 -2.14 -4.39 -26.79
CA VAL A 15 -1.28 -4.02 -25.65
C VAL A 15 -1.93 -2.93 -24.82
N LEU A 16 -2.58 -1.94 -25.43
CA LEU A 16 -3.28 -0.89 -24.70
C LEU A 16 -4.52 -1.46 -23.99
N MET A 17 -5.34 -2.25 -24.69
CA MET A 17 -6.56 -2.84 -24.15
C MET A 17 -6.28 -3.77 -22.97
N MET A 18 -5.19 -4.53 -23.01
CA MET A 18 -4.82 -5.45 -21.92
C MET A 18 -3.91 -4.79 -20.87
N GLY A 19 -2.99 -3.95 -21.32
CA GLY A 19 -1.98 -3.30 -20.48
C GLY A 19 -2.59 -2.28 -19.53
N ILE A 20 -3.62 -1.52 -19.95
CA ILE A 20 -4.28 -0.54 -19.09
C ILE A 20 -4.94 -1.23 -17.88
N PRO A 21 -5.81 -2.23 -18.03
CA PRO A 21 -6.36 -2.98 -16.89
C PRO A 21 -5.28 -3.57 -15.98
N VAL A 22 -4.24 -4.17 -16.56
CA VAL A 22 -3.13 -4.77 -15.79
C VAL A 22 -2.37 -3.71 -14.98
N ALA A 23 -2.08 -2.56 -15.58
CA ALA A 23 -1.40 -1.45 -14.91
C ALA A 23 -2.27 -0.85 -13.81
N VAL A 24 -3.57 -0.68 -14.04
CA VAL A 24 -4.52 -0.17 -13.03
C VAL A 24 -4.64 -1.13 -11.85
N VAL A 25 -4.85 -2.42 -12.12
CA VAL A 25 -4.95 -3.45 -11.06
C VAL A 25 -3.63 -3.60 -10.32
N GLY A 26 -2.51 -3.68 -11.04
CA GLY A 26 -1.18 -3.76 -10.44
C GLY A 26 -0.88 -2.53 -9.59
N GLY A 27 -1.11 -1.33 -10.11
CA GLY A 27 -0.93 -0.08 -9.39
C GLY A 27 -1.79 0.01 -8.13
N ALA A 28 -3.05 -0.42 -8.20
CA ALA A 28 -3.94 -0.48 -7.04
C ALA A 28 -3.42 -1.44 -5.96
N ILE A 29 -2.95 -2.63 -6.35
CA ILE A 29 -2.37 -3.61 -5.43
C ILE A 29 -1.10 -3.06 -4.79
N TYR A 30 -0.15 -2.55 -5.59
CA TYR A 30 1.09 -1.98 -5.07
C TYR A 30 0.83 -0.77 -4.16
N GLY A 31 -0.10 0.10 -4.55
CA GLY A 31 -0.54 1.24 -3.74
C GLY A 31 -1.13 0.79 -2.40
N LEU A 32 -2.00 -0.23 -2.42
CA LEU A 32 -2.59 -0.80 -1.21
C LEU A 32 -1.54 -1.45 -0.31
N VAL A 33 -0.62 -2.25 -0.86
CA VAL A 33 0.47 -2.88 -0.12
C VAL A 33 1.39 -1.81 0.49
N GLY A 34 1.76 -0.79 -0.28
CA GLY A 34 2.55 0.34 0.21
C GLY A 34 1.83 1.09 1.33
N LEU A 35 0.52 1.30 1.19
CA LEU A 35 -0.31 1.93 2.22
C LEU A 35 -0.40 1.07 3.49
N ILE A 36 -0.57 -0.24 3.37
CA ILE A 36 -0.61 -1.17 4.50
C ILE A 36 0.74 -1.18 5.23
N LEU A 37 1.85 -1.22 4.51
CA LEU A 37 3.19 -1.14 5.10
C LEU A 37 3.40 0.22 5.78
N TRP A 38 2.94 1.30 5.15
CA TRP A 38 2.98 2.64 5.74
C TRP A 38 2.09 2.76 6.98
N ALA A 39 0.93 2.10 7.02
CA ALA A 39 0.02 2.14 8.16
C ALA A 39 0.49 1.25 9.32
N THR A 40 1.11 0.11 9.03
CA THR A 40 1.66 -0.82 10.05
C THR A 40 3.01 -0.37 10.62
N ALA A 41 3.79 0.41 9.87
CA ALA A 41 5.03 1.02 10.36
C ALA A 41 4.85 1.91 11.62
N PRO A 42 3.89 2.86 11.70
CA PRO A 42 3.64 3.67 12.89
C PRO A 42 2.97 2.88 14.01
N GLU A 43 2.22 1.80 13.74
CA GLU A 43 1.65 0.96 14.81
C GLU A 43 2.73 0.36 15.71
N ARG A 44 3.89 0.00 15.14
CA ARG A 44 5.05 -0.44 15.94
C ARG A 44 5.60 0.66 16.85
N ARG A 45 5.50 1.93 16.44
CA ARG A 45 5.91 3.09 17.24
C ARG A 45 4.87 3.44 18.31
N TRP A 46 3.57 3.33 18.00
CA TRP A 46 2.47 3.61 18.93
C TRP A 46 2.31 2.53 20.01
N ARG A 47 2.47 1.24 19.68
CA ARG A 47 2.45 0.16 20.69
C ARG A 47 3.57 0.31 21.74
N ARG A 48 4.76 0.79 21.34
CA ARG A 48 5.85 1.07 22.29
C ARG A 48 5.55 2.25 23.21
N ARG A 49 4.81 3.26 22.75
CA ARG A 49 4.42 4.40 23.59
C ARG A 49 3.40 3.97 24.66
N ARG A 50 2.36 3.20 24.28
CA ARG A 50 1.38 2.69 25.26
C ARG A 50 1.94 1.68 26.25
N ALA A 51 2.98 0.94 25.89
CA ALA A 51 3.68 0.04 26.82
C ALA A 51 4.52 0.80 27.87
N HIS A 52 4.93 2.04 27.59
CA HIS A 52 5.65 2.90 28.54
C HIS A 52 4.73 3.78 29.39
N GLU A 53 3.45 3.91 29.03
CA GLU A 53 2.46 4.73 29.75
C GLU A 53 1.64 3.91 30.76
N GLY A 54 1.83 2.58 30.79
CA GLY A 54 1.14 1.65 31.68
C GLY A 54 2.03 0.92 32.70
N ALA A 55 3.22 1.45 33.01
CA ALA A 55 4.11 0.86 34.02
C ALA A 55 4.74 1.96 34.90
N PRO A 56 4.75 1.78 36.22
CA PRO A 56 3.60 1.98 37.10
C PRO A 56 3.92 3.10 38.10
N GLU A 57 3.02 4.07 38.24
CA GLU A 57 3.06 5.03 39.35
C GLU A 57 2.89 4.32 40.71
N ASP A 58 2.47 3.04 40.71
CA ASP A 58 2.39 2.17 41.90
C ASP A 58 3.76 1.83 42.51
N ALA A 59 4.88 2.06 41.79
CA ALA A 59 6.22 1.84 42.36
C ALA A 59 6.69 2.99 43.28
N ALA A 60 6.04 4.15 43.23
CA ALA A 60 6.39 5.31 44.05
C ALA A 60 5.58 5.42 45.35
N GLN A 61 4.51 4.63 45.52
CA GLN A 61 3.61 4.72 46.67
C GLN A 61 3.89 3.66 47.77
N GLY A 62 5.01 2.93 47.63
CA GLY A 62 5.42 1.83 48.52
C GLY A 62 6.75 2.01 49.25
N ARG A 63 7.23 3.25 49.45
CA ARG A 63 8.35 3.52 50.37
C ARG A 63 8.22 4.88 51.06
N GLY A 64 7.97 4.83 52.36
CA GLY A 64 8.25 5.93 53.31
C GLY A 64 7.02 6.51 53.93
#